data_AF-A0A961JPY2-F1
#
_entry.id   AF-A0A961JPY2-F1
#
_cell.length_a   1.000
_cell.length_b   1.000
_cell.length_c   1.000
_cell.angle_alpha   90.00
_cell.angle_beta   90.00
_cell.angle_gamma   90.00
#
_symmetry.space_group_name_H-M   'P 1'
#
loop_
_entity.id
_entity.type
_entity.pdbx_description
1 polymer ?
#
loop_
_entity_poly.entity_id
_entity_poly.type
_entity_poly.pdbx_seq_one_letter_code
_entity_poly.pdbx_strand_id
1 'polypeptide(L)'
;MCTTCGCGQADVTVEGESHHHHHHHDHDHHHDHDHDHGHDHAHGHSHSHSHSHSHAEGPLGAAHAPGLESGRIVEIERDILAKNDHIAAHNRADLAAAGVLALNLVSSPGSGKTTLLARTAQEFGQRTTVSVIEGDQQTSRDADRIRETGARAVQVNTGKGCHLDADMVARALKSLAPEPESVLFIENVGNLVCPAGFDLGEAAKVVILSVTEGDDKPIKYPDMFAAARLMVLNKADLLPYVPFDVEQCIAYARRINPQIGVLTVSALTGEGMEAWYGWIEAQRALQAALAPVTPRGAAE
;
A
#
# COMPACT_ATOMS: atom_id res chain seq x y z
N MET A 1 -8.08 -17.94 14.73
CA MET A 1 -7.37 -16.67 14.46
C MET A 1 -6.64 -16.83 13.14
N CYS A 2 -7.03 -16.09 12.10
CA CYS A 2 -6.39 -16.20 10.78
C CYS A 2 -5.00 -15.55 10.82
N THR A 3 -3.96 -16.37 10.92
CA THR A 3 -2.55 -15.96 10.87
C THR A 3 -2.10 -15.53 9.47
N THR A 4 -2.94 -15.70 8.45
CA THR A 4 -2.60 -15.45 7.04
C THR A 4 -2.76 -13.98 6.64
N CYS A 5 -3.62 -13.20 7.31
CA CYS A 5 -3.80 -11.76 7.02
C CYS A 5 -2.97 -10.83 7.96
N GLY A 6 -2.56 -11.29 9.14
CA GLY A 6 -2.08 -10.34 10.17
C GLY A 6 -3.18 -9.42 10.72
N CYS A 7 -4.45 -9.68 10.36
CA CYS A 7 -5.68 -9.06 10.87
C CYS A 7 -5.93 -9.30 12.39
N GLY A 8 -4.94 -9.79 13.16
CA GLY A 8 -5.05 -9.80 14.61
C GLY A 8 -4.85 -8.37 15.10
N GLN A 9 -5.94 -7.72 15.54
CA GLN A 9 -6.00 -6.34 16.04
C GLN A 9 -4.63 -5.80 16.44
N ALA A 10 -3.92 -5.24 15.46
CA ALA A 10 -2.80 -4.39 15.76
C ALA A 10 -3.43 -3.07 16.20
N ASP A 11 -2.89 -2.46 17.26
CA ASP A 11 -3.33 -1.13 17.69
C ASP A 11 -2.97 -0.12 16.59
N VAL A 12 -3.87 0.02 15.61
CA VAL A 12 -3.74 1.01 14.56
C VAL A 12 -4.02 2.37 15.17
N THR A 13 -3.06 3.28 15.06
CA THR A 13 -3.17 4.63 15.61
C THR A 13 -2.98 5.66 14.52
N VAL A 14 -3.72 6.77 14.63
CA VAL A 14 -3.53 7.98 13.81
C VAL A 14 -3.03 9.06 14.77
N GLU A 15 -1.85 9.63 14.52
CA GLU A 15 -1.19 10.55 15.47
C GLU A 15 -1.03 10.00 16.90
N GLY A 16 -0.92 8.68 17.05
CA GLY A 16 -0.82 8.04 18.37
C GLY A 16 -2.14 7.96 19.15
N GLU A 17 -3.25 8.43 18.60
CA GLU A 17 -4.58 8.22 19.18
C GLU A 17 -5.13 6.84 18.79
N SER A 18 -5.50 6.04 19.79
CA SER A 18 -6.14 4.72 19.62
C SER A 18 -7.67 4.86 19.73
N HIS A 19 -8.39 4.44 18.69
CA HIS A 19 -9.85 4.34 18.73
C HIS A 19 -10.28 2.91 19.02
N HIS A 20 -10.63 2.63 20.27
CA HIS A 20 -11.08 1.30 20.70
C HIS A 20 -12.54 1.04 20.32
N HIS A 21 -12.78 0.01 19.50
CA HIS A 21 -14.10 -0.63 19.43
C HIS A 21 -14.19 -1.67 20.56
N HIS A 22 -14.87 -1.30 21.66
CA HIS A 22 -15.14 -2.22 22.77
C HIS A 22 -16.12 -3.32 22.32
N HIS A 23 -15.62 -4.53 22.13
CA HIS A 23 -16.44 -5.75 22.17
C HIS A 23 -16.09 -6.51 23.45
N HIS A 24 -16.96 -6.39 24.45
CA HIS A 24 -16.94 -7.21 25.65
C HIS A 24 -17.42 -8.63 25.30
N HIS A 25 -16.55 -9.62 25.48
CA HIS A 25 -16.97 -11.00 25.66
C HIS A 25 -16.18 -11.61 26.82
N ASP A 26 -16.82 -11.58 27.99
CA ASP A 26 -16.46 -12.43 29.13
C ASP A 26 -16.83 -13.87 28.81
N HIS A 27 -15.86 -14.78 28.84
CA HIS A 27 -16.13 -16.20 29.04
C HIS A 27 -14.99 -16.85 29.84
N ASP A 28 -15.24 -17.00 31.13
CA ASP A 28 -14.64 -18.00 32.01
C ASP A 28 -15.03 -19.40 31.53
N HIS A 29 -14.05 -20.30 31.30
CA HIS A 29 -14.26 -21.74 31.46
C HIS A 29 -12.97 -22.46 31.88
N HIS A 30 -12.98 -22.91 33.13
CA HIS A 30 -12.16 -23.99 33.67
C HIS A 30 -12.58 -25.34 33.07
N HIS A 31 -11.63 -26.18 32.67
CA HIS A 31 -11.75 -27.64 32.78
C HIS A 31 -10.38 -28.30 32.97
N ASP A 32 -10.19 -28.87 34.16
CA ASP A 32 -9.24 -29.94 34.45
C ASP A 32 -9.68 -31.23 33.77
N HIS A 33 -8.74 -31.96 33.16
CA HIS A 33 -8.79 -33.43 33.07
C HIS A 33 -7.37 -34.01 32.99
N ASP A 34 -6.95 -34.64 34.09
CA ASP A 34 -5.90 -35.65 34.14
C ASP A 34 -6.34 -36.92 33.41
N HIS A 35 -5.52 -37.43 32.50
CA HIS A 35 -5.45 -38.86 32.21
C HIS A 35 -4.02 -39.27 31.82
N ASP A 36 -3.40 -39.98 32.76
CA ASP A 36 -2.21 -40.81 32.59
C ASP A 36 -2.60 -42.14 31.93
N HIS A 37 -1.94 -42.52 30.83
CA HIS A 37 -1.74 -43.91 30.44
C HIS A 37 -0.50 -44.02 29.53
N GLY A 38 0.57 -44.58 30.08
CA GLY A 38 1.72 -45.03 29.31
C GLY A 38 1.44 -46.32 28.54
N HIS A 39 1.96 -46.41 27.33
CA HIS A 39 2.45 -47.66 26.74
C HIS A 39 3.53 -47.35 25.69
N ASP A 40 4.73 -47.86 25.93
CA ASP A 40 5.78 -48.07 24.93
C ASP A 40 5.33 -49.10 23.92
N HIS A 41 5.50 -48.83 22.62
CA HIS A 41 5.90 -49.84 21.63
C HIS A 41 6.58 -49.18 20.43
N ALA A 42 7.87 -49.49 20.26
CA ALA A 42 8.62 -49.26 19.04
C ALA A 42 8.29 -50.34 18.02
N HIS A 43 7.97 -49.97 16.77
CA HIS A 43 8.37 -50.70 15.56
C HIS A 43 8.31 -49.77 14.34
N GLY A 44 9.40 -49.74 13.57
CA GLY A 44 9.50 -49.01 12.33
C GLY A 44 9.01 -49.83 11.14
N HIS A 45 8.24 -49.20 10.26
CA HIS A 45 8.10 -49.62 8.87
C HIS A 45 7.99 -48.39 7.97
N SER A 46 8.88 -48.30 6.99
CA SER A 46 8.87 -47.33 5.91
C SER A 46 7.84 -47.72 4.86
N HIS A 47 6.79 -46.91 4.70
CA HIS A 47 5.88 -46.98 3.56
C HIS A 47 6.01 -45.71 2.72
N SER A 48 6.42 -45.91 1.46
CA SER A 48 6.42 -44.90 0.41
C SER A 48 4.99 -44.68 -0.07
N HIS A 49 4.43 -43.51 0.22
CA HIS A 49 3.19 -43.05 -0.41
C HIS A 49 3.52 -42.03 -1.50
N SER A 50 3.20 -42.37 -2.74
CA SER A 50 3.17 -41.44 -3.86
C SER A 50 1.93 -40.53 -3.71
N HIS A 51 2.15 -39.27 -3.37
CA HIS A 51 1.10 -38.25 -3.41
C HIS A 51 1.15 -37.54 -4.77
N SER A 52 0.09 -37.71 -5.56
CA SER A 52 -0.19 -36.85 -6.70
C SER A 52 -0.69 -35.51 -6.18
N HIS A 53 0.13 -34.46 -6.29
CA HIS A 53 -0.31 -33.10 -6.01
C HIS A 53 -1.02 -32.54 -7.25
N SER A 54 -2.35 -32.45 -7.20
CA SER A 54 -3.11 -31.56 -8.08
C SER A 54 -2.98 -30.14 -7.53
N HIS A 55 -2.13 -29.32 -8.13
CA HIS A 55 -2.08 -27.88 -7.85
C HIS A 55 -3.34 -27.22 -8.43
N ALA A 56 -4.31 -26.90 -7.57
CA ALA A 56 -5.31 -25.90 -7.89
C ALA A 56 -4.72 -24.54 -7.53
N GLU A 57 -4.32 -23.79 -8.55
CA GLU A 57 -3.90 -22.39 -8.45
C GLU A 57 -5.11 -21.54 -8.07
N GLY A 58 -5.22 -21.19 -6.79
CA GLY A 58 -6.01 -20.05 -6.34
C GLY A 58 -5.14 -18.78 -6.38
N PRO A 59 -5.72 -17.59 -6.64
CA PRO A 59 -4.96 -16.36 -6.59
C PRO A 59 -4.54 -16.10 -5.14
N LEU A 60 -3.27 -15.75 -4.95
CA LEU A 60 -2.57 -15.53 -3.66
C LEU A 60 -2.22 -16.83 -2.92
N GLY A 61 -0.95 -17.22 -3.03
CA GLY A 61 -0.29 -18.37 -2.40
C GLY A 61 -0.98 -18.98 -1.17
N ALA A 62 -1.82 -19.99 -1.42
CA ALA A 62 -2.64 -20.66 -0.42
C ALA A 62 -1.78 -21.33 0.67
N ALA A 63 -1.52 -20.59 1.74
CA ALA A 63 -1.03 -21.13 2.99
C ALA A 63 -2.23 -21.66 3.79
N HIS A 64 -2.24 -22.97 4.02
CA HIS A 64 -3.24 -23.65 4.84
C HIS A 64 -3.30 -23.02 6.24
N ALA A 65 -4.35 -22.25 6.53
CA ALA A 65 -4.72 -21.91 7.90
C ALA A 65 -5.27 -23.18 8.59
N PRO A 66 -4.65 -23.69 9.66
CA PRO A 66 -5.13 -24.90 10.33
C PRO A 66 -6.59 -24.71 10.81
N GLY A 67 -7.49 -25.58 10.36
CA GLY A 67 -8.89 -25.62 10.84
C GLY A 67 -9.92 -24.78 10.06
N LEU A 68 -9.57 -24.22 8.89
CA LEU A 68 -10.53 -23.57 7.99
C LEU A 68 -10.57 -24.29 6.65
N GLU A 69 -11.77 -24.64 6.18
CA GLU A 69 -11.98 -25.16 4.83
C GLU A 69 -11.62 -24.07 3.79
N SER A 70 -10.93 -24.45 2.71
CA SER A 70 -10.44 -23.51 1.70
C SER A 70 -11.53 -22.60 1.11
N GLY A 71 -12.77 -23.07 1.00
CA GLY A 71 -13.91 -22.26 0.53
C GLY A 71 -14.27 -21.11 1.47
N ARG A 72 -14.24 -21.35 2.79
CA ARG A 72 -14.52 -20.33 3.81
C ARG A 72 -13.43 -19.26 3.88
N ILE A 73 -12.18 -19.62 3.61
CA ILE A 73 -11.06 -18.67 3.54
C ILE A 73 -11.28 -17.69 2.38
N VAL A 74 -11.62 -18.21 1.19
CA VAL A 74 -11.87 -17.39 -0.01
C VAL A 74 -13.07 -16.45 0.17
N GLU A 75 -14.14 -16.89 0.84
CA GLU A 75 -15.29 -16.02 1.15
C GLU A 75 -14.90 -14.86 2.07
N ILE A 76 -14.17 -15.15 3.16
CA ILE A 76 -13.72 -14.12 4.10
C ILE A 76 -12.81 -13.09 3.41
N GLU A 77 -11.88 -13.54 2.57
CA GLU A 77 -11.00 -12.64 1.81
C GLU A 77 -11.80 -11.73 0.86
N ARG A 78 -12.79 -12.28 0.17
CA ARG A 78 -13.68 -11.50 -0.71
C ARG A 78 -14.48 -10.47 0.06
N ASP A 79 -15.02 -10.83 1.22
CA ASP A 79 -15.80 -9.91 2.05
C ASP A 79 -14.93 -8.76 2.58
N ILE A 80 -13.69 -9.03 2.97
CA ILE A 80 -12.72 -8.01 3.41
C ILE A 80 -12.42 -7.03 2.26
N LEU A 81 -12.11 -7.55 1.06
CA LEU A 81 -11.81 -6.70 -0.10
C LEU A 81 -13.05 -5.91 -0.56
N ALA A 82 -14.23 -6.52 -0.57
CA ALA A 82 -15.47 -5.83 -0.93
C ALA A 82 -15.80 -4.68 0.03
N LYS A 83 -15.58 -4.89 1.33
CA LYS A 83 -15.72 -3.81 2.33
C LYS A 83 -14.70 -2.70 2.09
N ASN A 84 -13.44 -3.05 1.83
CA ASN A 84 -12.40 -2.08 1.50
C ASN A 84 -12.79 -1.24 0.28
N ASP A 85 -13.20 -1.89 -0.81
CA ASP A 85 -13.54 -1.24 -2.08
C ASP A 85 -14.73 -0.28 -1.92
N HIS A 86 -15.71 -0.61 -1.08
CA HIS A 86 -16.81 0.29 -0.77
C HIS A 86 -16.35 1.59 -0.09
N ILE A 87 -15.39 1.49 0.83
CA ILE A 87 -14.80 2.66 1.52
C ILE A 87 -13.88 3.44 0.57
N ALA A 88 -13.08 2.75 -0.24
CA ALA A 88 -12.23 3.35 -1.25
C ALA A 88 -13.03 4.18 -2.26
N ALA A 89 -14.19 3.68 -2.68
CA ALA A 89 -15.10 4.41 -3.56
C ALA A 89 -15.61 5.72 -2.91
N HIS A 90 -15.92 5.72 -1.61
CA HIS A 90 -16.29 6.93 -0.88
C HIS A 90 -15.12 7.91 -0.77
N ASN A 91 -13.94 7.44 -0.35
CA ASN A 91 -12.74 8.28 -0.28
C ASN A 91 -12.46 8.96 -1.62
N ARG A 92 -12.52 8.20 -2.72
CA ARG A 92 -12.33 8.73 -4.07
C ARG A 92 -13.36 9.80 -4.43
N ALA A 93 -14.63 9.56 -4.12
CA ALA A 93 -15.70 10.51 -4.41
C ALA A 93 -15.49 11.83 -3.64
N ASP A 94 -15.15 11.77 -2.36
CA ASP A 94 -14.92 12.94 -1.51
C ASP A 94 -13.68 13.72 -1.98
N LEU A 95 -12.58 13.03 -2.27
CA LEU A 95 -11.36 13.64 -2.81
C LEU A 95 -11.59 14.28 -4.18
N ALA A 96 -12.32 13.60 -5.06
CA ALA A 96 -12.67 14.13 -6.38
C ALA A 96 -13.59 15.36 -6.28
N ALA A 97 -14.58 15.34 -5.38
CA ALA A 97 -15.47 16.48 -5.14
C ALA A 97 -14.71 17.70 -4.59
N ALA A 98 -13.67 17.48 -3.79
CA ALA A 98 -12.79 18.53 -3.29
C ALA A 98 -11.69 18.94 -4.30
N GLY A 99 -11.60 18.29 -5.46
CA GLY A 99 -10.53 18.55 -6.44
C GLY A 99 -9.14 18.11 -5.97
N VAL A 100 -9.05 17.25 -4.95
CA VAL A 100 -7.78 16.76 -4.40
C VAL A 100 -7.28 15.59 -5.24
N LEU A 101 -6.07 15.71 -5.80
CA LEU A 101 -5.40 14.58 -6.45
C LEU A 101 -4.72 13.71 -5.39
N ALA A 102 -5.26 12.52 -5.16
CA ALA A 102 -4.65 11.54 -4.26
C ALA A 102 -3.77 10.53 -5.02
N LEU A 103 -2.53 10.35 -4.57
CA LEU A 103 -1.54 9.44 -5.16
C LEU A 103 -1.01 8.47 -4.09
N ASN A 104 -1.12 7.17 -4.34
CA ASN A 104 -0.64 6.11 -3.44
C ASN A 104 0.76 5.67 -3.85
N LEU A 105 1.76 5.97 -3.02
CA LEU A 105 3.16 5.64 -3.26
C LEU A 105 3.50 4.32 -2.58
N VAL A 106 3.87 3.32 -3.38
CA VAL A 106 4.17 1.97 -2.90
C VAL A 106 5.57 1.57 -3.34
N SER A 107 6.32 0.89 -2.48
CA SER A 107 7.70 0.47 -2.77
C SER A 107 8.15 -0.65 -1.85
N SER A 108 9.33 -1.21 -2.07
CA SER A 108 10.05 -1.93 -1.01
C SER A 108 10.51 -0.99 0.12
N PRO A 109 10.85 -1.50 1.30
CA PRO A 109 11.54 -0.70 2.32
C PRO A 109 12.84 -0.10 1.77
N GLY A 110 13.08 1.18 2.04
CA GLY A 110 14.32 1.85 1.63
C GLY A 110 14.42 2.24 0.14
N SER A 111 13.36 2.11 -0.67
CA SER A 111 13.36 2.57 -2.07
C SER A 111 13.42 4.10 -2.21
N GLY A 112 13.22 4.82 -1.11
CA GLY A 112 13.38 6.28 -1.03
C GLY A 112 12.10 7.10 -1.18
N LYS A 113 10.92 6.52 -0.86
CA LYS A 113 9.62 7.21 -0.89
C LYS A 113 9.63 8.53 -0.13
N THR A 114 9.98 8.49 1.15
CA THR A 114 10.03 9.69 2.01
C THR A 114 11.01 10.74 1.51
N THR A 115 12.10 10.32 0.85
CA THR A 115 13.07 11.28 0.27
C THR A 115 12.49 11.96 -0.97
N LEU A 116 11.83 11.19 -1.82
CA LEU A 116 11.11 11.71 -2.98
C LEU A 116 9.96 12.63 -2.54
N LEU A 117 9.21 12.28 -1.50
CA LEU A 117 8.14 13.10 -0.95
C LEU A 117 8.65 14.36 -0.27
N ALA A 118 9.68 14.28 0.57
CA ALA A 118 10.25 15.46 1.21
C ALA A 118 10.73 16.49 0.17
N ARG A 119 11.44 16.05 -0.88
CA ARG A 119 11.84 16.94 -1.98
C ARG A 119 10.63 17.47 -2.74
N THR A 120 9.64 16.62 -3.04
CA THR A 120 8.39 17.04 -3.69
C THR A 120 7.66 18.10 -2.86
N ALA A 121 7.54 17.94 -1.55
CA ALA A 121 6.92 18.92 -0.67
C ALA A 121 7.69 20.27 -0.66
N GLN A 122 9.02 20.24 -0.67
CA GLN A 122 9.85 21.45 -0.70
C GLN A 122 9.80 22.22 -2.03
N GLU A 123 9.83 21.50 -3.16
CA GLU A 123 9.96 22.09 -4.49
C GLU A 123 8.60 22.27 -5.17
N PHE A 124 7.82 21.19 -5.27
CA PHE A 124 6.50 21.22 -5.88
C PHE A 124 5.44 21.88 -4.99
N GLY A 125 5.62 21.84 -3.66
CA GLY A 125 4.75 22.54 -2.70
C GLY A 125 4.65 24.06 -2.94
N GLN A 126 5.62 24.65 -3.66
CA GLN A 126 5.58 26.05 -4.07
C GLN A 126 4.59 26.32 -5.22
N ARG A 127 4.19 25.27 -5.96
CA ARG A 127 3.25 25.35 -7.10
C ARG A 127 1.83 25.01 -6.68
N THR A 128 1.66 24.11 -5.71
CA THR A 128 0.36 23.62 -5.25
C THR A 128 0.50 23.07 -3.84
N THR A 129 -0.52 23.25 -3.00
CA THR A 129 -0.54 22.69 -1.64
C THR A 129 -0.33 21.17 -1.69
N VAL A 130 0.62 20.70 -0.86
CA VAL A 130 0.92 19.27 -0.69
C VAL A 130 0.59 18.87 0.74
N SER A 131 -0.05 17.73 0.89
CA SER A 131 -0.28 17.06 2.17
C SER A 131 0.03 15.57 2.07
N VAL A 132 0.38 14.93 3.19
CA VAL A 132 0.85 13.54 3.20
C VAL A 132 0.16 12.73 4.30
N ILE A 133 -0.27 11.51 3.95
CA ILE A 133 -0.58 10.46 4.91
C ILE A 133 0.61 9.49 4.88
N GLU A 134 1.27 9.32 6.01
CA GLU A 134 2.42 8.44 6.19
C GLU A 134 1.96 7.13 6.84
N GLY A 135 2.10 6.02 6.13
CA GLY A 135 1.76 4.69 6.63
C GLY A 135 3.00 3.88 6.93
N ASP A 136 3.20 3.55 8.21
CA ASP A 136 4.33 2.74 8.64
C ASP A 136 3.93 1.78 9.76
N GLN A 137 4.76 0.75 10.01
CA GLN A 137 4.45 -0.19 11.11
C GLN A 137 4.52 0.48 12.48
N GLN A 138 5.53 1.33 12.66
CA GLN A 138 5.86 1.99 13.91
C GLN A 138 6.57 3.32 13.64
N THR A 139 6.58 4.18 14.67
CA THR A 139 7.26 5.49 14.70
C THR A 139 6.62 6.56 13.82
N SER A 140 6.95 7.82 14.11
CA SER A 140 6.49 9.00 13.35
C SER A 140 7.58 9.59 12.44
N ARG A 141 8.71 8.88 12.26
CA ARG A 141 9.94 9.46 11.69
C ARG A 141 9.72 10.05 10.29
N ASP A 142 8.98 9.35 9.45
CA ASP A 142 8.73 9.79 8.09
C ASP A 142 7.76 10.98 8.07
N ALA A 143 6.69 10.95 8.89
CA ALA A 143 5.80 12.09 9.08
C ALA A 143 6.50 13.34 9.61
N ASP A 144 7.39 13.19 10.59
CA ASP A 144 8.16 14.31 11.16
C ASP A 144 9.09 14.93 10.11
N ARG A 145 9.76 14.09 9.30
CA ARG A 145 10.59 14.54 8.18
C ARG A 145 9.79 15.27 7.11
N ILE A 146 8.55 14.86 6.83
CA ILE A 146 7.68 15.63 5.93
C ILE A 146 7.28 16.96 6.56
N ARG A 147 6.92 17.00 7.85
CA ARG A 147 6.55 18.24 8.53
C ARG A 147 7.68 19.27 8.56
N GLU A 148 8.93 18.83 8.64
CA GLU A 148 10.12 19.70 8.51
C GLU A 148 10.18 20.45 7.17
N THR A 149 9.50 19.96 6.12
CA THR A 149 9.39 20.67 4.84
C THR A 149 8.37 21.80 4.85
N GLY A 150 7.52 21.87 5.87
CA GLY A 150 6.37 22.78 5.96
C GLY A 150 5.05 22.18 5.45
N ALA A 151 5.08 21.00 4.83
CA ALA A 151 3.86 20.30 4.43
C ALA A 151 3.11 19.69 5.64
N ARG A 152 1.78 19.60 5.53
CA ARG A 152 0.96 18.89 6.53
C ARG A 152 1.13 17.39 6.33
N ALA A 153 1.45 16.66 7.40
CA ALA A 153 1.53 15.20 7.38
C ALA A 153 0.82 14.58 8.58
N VAL A 154 0.13 13.47 8.34
CA VAL A 154 -0.48 12.62 9.38
C VAL A 154 0.13 11.22 9.33
N GLN A 155 0.59 10.73 10.48
CA GLN A 155 1.10 9.38 10.67
C GLN A 155 -0.04 8.39 10.95
N VAL A 156 -0.02 7.27 10.26
CA VAL A 156 -0.79 6.06 10.54
C VAL A 156 0.20 4.96 10.93
N ASN A 157 0.15 4.51 12.19
CA ASN A 157 0.88 3.32 12.60
C ASN A 157 -0.01 2.11 12.37
N THR A 158 0.40 1.18 11.49
CA THR A 158 -0.35 -0.04 11.17
C THR A 158 -0.09 -1.18 12.17
N GLY A 159 0.87 -0.98 13.09
CA GLY A 159 1.34 -1.99 14.02
C GLY A 159 1.99 -3.17 13.30
N LYS A 160 1.29 -4.29 13.18
CA LYS A 160 1.76 -5.47 12.43
C LYS A 160 1.23 -5.51 10.99
N GLY A 161 0.39 -4.57 10.60
CA GLY A 161 -0.14 -4.47 9.24
C GLY A 161 0.96 -4.27 8.20
N CYS A 162 0.82 -4.93 7.05
CA CYS A 162 1.80 -4.87 5.96
C CYS A 162 1.41 -3.90 4.83
N HIS A 163 0.31 -3.16 5.00
CA HIS A 163 -0.27 -2.20 4.05
C HIS A 163 -1.21 -1.23 4.80
N LEU A 164 -1.53 -0.11 4.16
CA LEU A 164 -2.71 0.71 4.48
C LEU A 164 -3.95 0.17 3.77
N ASP A 165 -5.11 0.27 4.40
CA ASP A 165 -6.43 0.03 3.79
C ASP A 165 -7.24 1.34 3.67
N ALA A 166 -8.38 1.28 2.96
CA ALA A 166 -9.21 2.46 2.72
C ALA A 166 -9.81 3.08 3.99
N ASP A 167 -10.06 2.28 5.03
CA ASP A 167 -10.62 2.74 6.31
C ASP A 167 -9.58 3.51 7.14
N MET A 168 -8.33 3.03 7.14
CA MET A 168 -7.18 3.75 7.70
C MET A 168 -7.01 5.11 7.03
N VAL A 169 -7.07 5.15 5.69
CA VAL A 169 -6.99 6.41 4.93
C VAL A 169 -8.19 7.31 5.22
N ALA A 170 -9.40 6.77 5.29
CA ALA A 170 -10.61 7.55 5.63
C ALA A 170 -10.50 8.24 6.99
N ARG A 171 -9.93 7.55 8.00
CA ARG A 171 -9.66 8.16 9.32
C ARG A 171 -8.58 9.24 9.23
N ALA A 172 -7.48 8.97 8.54
CA ALA A 172 -6.38 9.92 8.38
C ALA A 172 -6.85 11.20 7.64
N LEU A 173 -7.71 11.07 6.64
CA LEU A 173 -8.31 12.20 5.92
C LEU A 173 -9.09 13.15 6.82
N LYS A 174 -9.79 12.63 7.85
CA LYS A 174 -10.53 13.47 8.81
C LYS A 174 -9.60 14.32 9.67
N SER A 175 -8.45 13.77 10.06
CA SER A 175 -7.44 14.49 10.84
C SER A 175 -6.64 15.47 9.98
N LEU A 176 -6.20 15.01 8.81
CA LEU A 176 -5.38 15.80 7.89
C LEU A 176 -6.15 16.95 7.26
N ALA A 177 -7.42 16.72 6.89
CA ALA A 177 -8.30 17.65 6.18
C ALA A 177 -7.57 18.35 5.01
N PRO A 178 -7.21 17.62 3.94
CA PRO A 178 -6.49 18.20 2.80
C PRO A 178 -7.25 19.39 2.22
N GLU A 179 -6.52 20.41 1.79
CA GLU A 179 -7.13 21.61 1.21
C GLU A 179 -7.78 21.25 -0.14
N PRO A 180 -8.91 21.88 -0.52
CA PRO A 180 -9.45 21.72 -1.86
C PRO A 180 -8.42 22.05 -2.95
N GLU A 181 -8.56 21.44 -4.12
CA GLU A 181 -7.68 21.65 -5.29
C GLU A 181 -6.19 21.34 -5.05
N SER A 182 -5.86 20.58 -4.00
CA SER A 182 -4.49 20.24 -3.59
C SER A 182 -4.00 18.86 -4.10
N VAL A 183 -2.79 18.48 -3.70
CA VAL A 183 -2.27 17.12 -3.88
C VAL A 183 -2.11 16.43 -2.53
N LEU A 184 -2.65 15.22 -2.43
CA LEU A 184 -2.47 14.31 -1.32
C LEU A 184 -1.56 13.16 -1.75
N PHE A 185 -0.45 12.99 -1.05
CA PHE A 185 0.34 11.76 -1.16
C PHE A 185 -0.04 10.81 -0.02
N ILE A 186 -0.20 9.54 -0.34
CA ILE A 186 -0.35 8.47 0.63
C ILE A 186 0.91 7.63 0.51
N GLU A 187 1.85 7.80 1.43
CA GLU A 187 3.03 6.94 1.52
C GLU A 187 2.61 5.63 2.20
N ASN A 188 2.58 4.55 1.42
CA ASN A 188 2.20 3.24 1.96
C ASN A 188 3.36 2.57 2.69
N VAL A 189 3.04 1.54 3.48
CA VAL A 189 4.04 0.69 4.12
C VAL A 189 4.99 0.11 3.06
N GLY A 190 6.28 0.05 3.35
CA GLY A 190 7.29 -0.53 2.47
C GLY A 190 7.04 -2.02 2.17
N ASN A 191 6.25 -2.32 1.14
CA ASN A 191 5.90 -3.66 0.71
C ASN A 191 5.40 -3.66 -0.76
N LEU A 192 5.93 -4.56 -1.59
CA LEU A 192 5.49 -4.74 -3.00
C LEU A 192 4.44 -5.84 -3.18
N VAL A 193 3.97 -6.49 -2.11
CA VAL A 193 3.01 -7.60 -2.17
C VAL A 193 1.64 -7.14 -1.67
N CYS A 194 1.50 -6.95 -0.35
CA CYS A 194 0.19 -6.67 0.26
C CYS A 194 -0.55 -5.48 -0.38
N PRO A 195 0.09 -4.31 -0.61
CA PRO A 195 -0.64 -3.12 -1.06
C PRO A 195 -1.13 -3.19 -2.53
N ALA A 196 -0.78 -4.25 -3.28
CA ALA A 196 -1.24 -4.43 -4.65
C ALA A 196 -2.77 -4.64 -4.71
N GLY A 197 -3.32 -5.37 -3.73
CA GLY A 197 -4.73 -5.76 -3.69
C GLY A 197 -5.67 -4.78 -2.99
N PHE A 198 -5.15 -3.67 -2.45
CA PHE A 198 -5.94 -2.70 -1.67
C PHE A 198 -6.01 -1.36 -2.39
N ASP A 199 -7.22 -1.00 -2.82
CA ASP A 199 -7.60 0.33 -3.27
C ASP A 199 -7.85 1.22 -2.04
N LEU A 200 -7.28 2.43 -2.01
CA LEU A 200 -7.44 3.38 -0.91
C LEU A 200 -8.39 4.54 -1.28
N GLY A 201 -8.85 4.57 -2.53
CA GLY A 201 -9.55 5.69 -3.14
C GLY A 201 -8.61 6.66 -3.87
N GLU A 202 -7.34 6.30 -4.08
CA GLU A 202 -6.40 7.10 -4.85
C GLU A 202 -6.82 7.22 -6.32
N ALA A 203 -6.36 8.30 -6.98
CA ALA A 203 -6.49 8.46 -8.42
C ALA A 203 -5.47 7.61 -9.19
N ALA A 204 -4.30 7.37 -8.59
CA ALA A 204 -3.26 6.54 -9.18
C ALA A 204 -2.35 5.93 -8.11
N LYS A 205 -2.02 4.65 -8.30
CA LYS A 205 -0.93 3.97 -7.60
C LYS A 205 0.37 4.21 -8.36
N VAL A 206 1.40 4.66 -7.63
CA VAL A 206 2.75 4.92 -8.13
C VAL A 206 3.70 3.96 -7.45
N VAL A 207 4.29 3.05 -8.21
CA VAL A 207 5.31 2.13 -7.68
C VAL A 207 6.69 2.79 -7.76
N ILE A 208 7.40 2.87 -6.65
CA ILE A 208 8.77 3.37 -6.59
C ILE A 208 9.71 2.17 -6.47
N LEU A 209 10.64 2.06 -7.41
CA LEU A 209 11.67 1.02 -7.47
C LEU A 209 13.03 1.70 -7.39
N SER A 210 13.90 1.27 -6.47
CA SER A 210 15.29 1.74 -6.42
C SER A 210 16.19 0.86 -7.29
N VAL A 211 17.16 1.47 -8.00
CA VAL A 211 18.16 0.73 -8.79
C VAL A 211 18.99 -0.25 -7.95
N THR A 212 19.05 -0.06 -6.63
CA THR A 212 19.73 -0.97 -5.70
C THR A 212 18.99 -2.27 -5.44
N GLU A 213 17.75 -2.41 -5.93
CA GLU A 213 16.92 -3.58 -5.67
C GLU A 213 17.09 -4.68 -6.73
N GLY A 214 17.64 -4.35 -7.90
CA GLY A 214 17.74 -5.24 -9.06
C GLY A 214 16.60 -5.05 -10.07
N ASP A 215 16.92 -5.23 -11.35
CA ASP A 215 16.07 -4.93 -12.51
C ASP A 215 14.92 -5.92 -12.74
N ASP A 216 14.95 -7.07 -12.06
CA ASP A 216 13.97 -8.15 -12.18
C ASP A 216 12.72 -7.99 -11.30
N LYS A 217 12.63 -6.91 -10.52
CA LYS A 217 11.47 -6.66 -9.63
C LYS A 217 10.11 -6.66 -10.33
N PRO A 218 9.94 -6.10 -11.55
CA PRO A 218 8.63 -6.08 -12.18
C PRO A 218 8.04 -7.47 -12.44
N ILE A 219 8.85 -8.44 -12.85
CA ILE A 219 8.40 -9.82 -13.07
C ILE A 219 8.28 -10.63 -11.77
N LYS A 220 9.00 -10.24 -10.71
CA LYS A 220 8.90 -10.89 -9.39
C LYS A 220 7.68 -10.46 -8.59
N TYR A 221 7.16 -9.26 -8.84
CA TYR A 221 6.01 -8.69 -8.13
C TYR A 221 4.91 -8.23 -9.11
N PRO A 222 4.44 -9.11 -10.02
CA PRO A 222 3.63 -8.71 -11.17
C PRO A 222 2.36 -7.94 -10.77
N ASP A 223 1.68 -8.33 -9.69
CA ASP A 223 0.44 -7.69 -9.26
C ASP A 223 0.61 -6.20 -8.93
N MET A 224 1.73 -5.82 -8.30
CA MET A 224 2.03 -4.42 -8.00
C MET A 224 2.24 -3.59 -9.28
N PHE A 225 3.00 -4.12 -10.23
CA PHE A 225 3.28 -3.43 -11.49
C PHE A 225 2.07 -3.43 -12.43
N ALA A 226 1.19 -4.43 -12.33
CA ALA A 226 -0.10 -4.46 -13.00
C ALA A 226 -1.04 -3.36 -12.46
N ALA A 227 -1.07 -3.16 -11.14
CA ALA A 227 -1.92 -2.15 -10.49
C ALA A 227 -1.39 -0.71 -10.63
N ALA A 228 -0.08 -0.53 -10.83
CA ALA A 228 0.54 0.79 -10.88
C ALA A 228 0.29 1.51 -12.22
N ARG A 229 -0.02 2.81 -12.15
CA ARG A 229 -0.10 3.69 -13.34
C ARG A 229 1.27 4.22 -13.76
N LEU A 230 2.17 4.39 -12.79
CA LEU A 230 3.51 4.91 -12.99
C LEU A 230 4.51 4.08 -12.19
N MET A 231 5.63 3.73 -12.82
CA MET A 231 6.85 3.30 -12.16
C MET A 231 7.84 4.46 -12.08
N VAL A 232 8.30 4.79 -10.88
CA VAL A 232 9.42 5.70 -10.66
C VAL A 232 10.66 4.88 -10.33
N LEU A 233 11.63 4.86 -11.23
CA LEU A 233 12.94 4.27 -11.01
C LEU A 233 13.84 5.28 -10.29
N ASN A 234 13.94 5.17 -8.96
CA ASN A 234 14.64 6.09 -8.08
C ASN A 234 16.10 5.68 -7.82
N LYS A 235 16.87 6.62 -7.25
CA LYS A 235 18.31 6.52 -6.96
C LYS A 235 19.15 6.30 -8.21
N ALA A 236 18.75 6.91 -9.34
CA ALA A 236 19.45 6.81 -10.61
C ALA A 236 20.93 7.26 -10.52
N ASP A 237 21.27 8.12 -9.55
CA ASP A 237 22.65 8.50 -9.22
C ASP A 237 23.55 7.32 -8.86
N LEU A 238 22.97 6.17 -8.47
CA LEU A 238 23.70 4.96 -8.13
C LEU A 238 23.96 4.02 -9.30
N LEU A 239 23.38 4.26 -10.49
CA LEU A 239 23.54 3.39 -11.67
C LEU A 239 25.01 3.08 -12.03
N PRO A 240 25.98 4.01 -11.90
CA PRO A 240 27.39 3.69 -12.16
C PRO A 240 28.02 2.68 -11.19
N TYR A 241 27.38 2.41 -10.05
CA TYR A 241 27.93 1.62 -8.94
C TYR A 241 27.21 0.29 -8.72
N VAL A 242 26.06 0.06 -9.38
CA VAL A 242 25.28 -1.17 -9.23
C VAL A 242 25.02 -1.84 -10.58
N PRO A 243 25.02 -3.17 -10.66
CA PRO A 243 24.70 -3.89 -11.89
C PRO A 243 23.18 -3.88 -12.10
N PHE A 244 22.68 -2.85 -12.77
CA PHE A 244 21.26 -2.68 -13.07
C PHE A 244 21.04 -2.32 -14.54
N ASP A 245 20.23 -3.11 -15.25
CA ASP A 245 19.82 -2.81 -16.63
C ASP A 245 18.47 -2.08 -16.64
N VAL A 246 18.53 -0.77 -16.90
CA VAL A 246 17.35 0.11 -16.96
C VAL A 246 16.37 -0.31 -18.05
N GLU A 247 16.87 -0.63 -19.24
CA GLU A 247 16.03 -0.97 -20.38
C GLU A 247 15.34 -2.32 -20.16
N GLN A 248 16.06 -3.28 -19.60
CA GLN A 248 15.50 -4.58 -19.25
C GLN A 248 14.43 -4.47 -18.16
N CYS A 249 14.66 -3.64 -17.13
CA CYS A 249 13.66 -3.35 -16.09
C CYS A 249 12.39 -2.75 -16.71
N ILE A 250 12.53 -1.76 -17.60
CA ILE A 250 11.39 -1.12 -18.28
C ILE A 250 10.66 -2.13 -19.17
N ALA A 251 11.39 -2.97 -19.90
CA ALA A 251 10.80 -4.02 -20.72
C ALA A 251 10.01 -5.01 -19.86
N TYR A 252 10.51 -5.39 -18.68
CA TYR A 252 9.78 -6.24 -17.75
C TYR A 252 8.51 -5.57 -17.22
N ALA A 253 8.58 -4.31 -16.80
CA ALA A 253 7.41 -3.57 -16.34
C ALA A 253 6.33 -3.48 -17.43
N ARG A 254 6.72 -3.19 -18.67
CA ARG A 254 5.79 -3.11 -19.81
C ARG A 254 5.22 -4.46 -20.26
N ARG A 255 5.91 -5.57 -20.02
CA ARG A 255 5.35 -6.91 -20.24
C ARG A 255 4.19 -7.20 -19.29
N ILE A 256 4.28 -6.72 -18.05
CA ILE A 256 3.21 -6.88 -17.05
C ILE A 256 2.09 -5.86 -17.30
N ASN A 257 2.45 -4.60 -17.52
CA ASN A 257 1.51 -3.52 -17.77
C ASN A 257 1.96 -2.67 -18.98
N PRO A 258 1.40 -2.91 -20.19
CA PRO A 258 1.78 -2.18 -21.40
C PRO A 258 1.52 -0.67 -21.34
N GLN A 259 0.68 -0.20 -20.42
CA GLN A 259 0.32 1.22 -20.26
C GLN A 259 1.10 1.93 -19.15
N ILE A 260 1.98 1.22 -18.41
CA ILE A 260 2.73 1.82 -17.31
C ILE A 260 3.64 2.94 -17.80
N GLY A 261 3.49 4.12 -17.21
CA GLY A 261 4.45 5.20 -17.40
C GLY A 261 5.74 4.89 -16.64
N VAL A 262 6.89 5.36 -17.14
CA VAL A 262 8.17 5.22 -16.43
C VAL A 262 8.88 6.55 -16.35
N LEU A 263 9.35 6.90 -15.16
CA LEU A 263 10.25 8.02 -14.93
C LEU A 263 11.49 7.53 -14.19
N THR A 264 12.67 7.92 -14.68
CA THR A 264 13.94 7.69 -13.99
C THR A 264 14.33 8.95 -13.25
N VAL A 265 14.56 8.85 -11.94
CA VAL A 265 14.84 10.00 -11.07
C VAL A 265 15.94 9.70 -10.07
N SER A 266 16.56 10.76 -9.57
CA SER A 266 17.27 10.74 -8.30
C SER A 266 16.66 11.79 -7.39
N ALA A 267 15.92 11.34 -6.38
CA ALA A 267 15.42 12.25 -5.34
C ALA A 267 16.56 12.92 -4.55
N LEU A 268 17.76 12.32 -4.53
CA LEU A 268 18.94 12.89 -3.88
C LEU A 268 19.48 14.08 -4.67
N THR A 269 19.79 13.88 -5.95
CA THR A 269 20.42 14.92 -6.78
C THR A 269 19.41 15.91 -7.37
N GLY A 270 18.16 15.48 -7.56
CA GLY A 270 17.09 16.24 -8.22
C GLY A 270 16.93 15.89 -9.70
N GLU A 271 17.80 15.04 -10.25
CA GLU A 271 17.68 14.60 -11.64
C GLU A 271 16.33 13.91 -11.88
N GLY A 272 15.65 14.30 -12.97
CA GLY A 272 14.34 13.76 -13.35
C GLY A 272 13.15 14.27 -12.54
N MET A 273 13.35 15.05 -11.47
CA MET A 273 12.25 15.51 -10.60
C MET A 273 11.26 16.45 -11.31
N GLU A 274 11.72 17.28 -12.26
CA GLU A 274 10.81 18.11 -13.08
C GLU A 274 9.85 17.27 -13.93
N ALA A 275 10.29 16.11 -14.44
CA ALA A 275 9.41 15.21 -15.18
C ALA A 275 8.36 14.57 -14.25
N TRP A 276 8.74 14.29 -13.00
CA TRP A 276 7.82 13.84 -11.95
C TRP A 276 6.78 14.92 -11.63
N TYR A 277 7.19 16.18 -11.46
CA TYR A 277 6.27 17.30 -11.23
C TYR A 277 5.32 17.52 -12.42
N GLY A 278 5.84 17.48 -13.64
CA GLY A 278 5.02 17.57 -14.85
C GLY A 278 4.00 16.43 -14.96
N TRP A 279 4.35 15.22 -14.52
CA TRP A 279 3.41 14.10 -14.47
C TRP A 279 2.29 14.34 -13.45
N ILE A 280 2.61 14.87 -12.25
CA ILE A 280 1.61 15.24 -11.24
C ILE A 280 0.66 16.31 -11.81
N GLU A 281 1.20 17.37 -12.42
CA GLU A 281 0.40 18.44 -13.05
C GLU A 281 -0.52 17.88 -14.15
N ALA A 282 -0.03 16.95 -14.97
CA ALA A 282 -0.84 16.28 -15.99
C ALA A 282 -1.97 15.43 -15.37
N GLN A 283 -1.72 14.73 -14.26
CA GLN A 283 -2.79 13.98 -13.57
C GLN A 283 -3.84 14.92 -12.97
N ARG A 284 -3.42 16.06 -12.39
CA ARG A 284 -4.35 17.07 -11.87
C ARG A 284 -5.24 17.63 -12.98
N ALA A 285 -4.66 17.97 -14.12
CA ALA A 285 -5.41 18.46 -15.28
C ALA A 285 -6.40 17.41 -15.80
N LEU A 286 -6.01 16.14 -15.85
CA LEU A 286 -6.89 15.04 -16.24
C LEU A 286 -8.05 14.88 -15.26
N GLN A 287 -7.80 14.91 -13.94
CA GLN A 287 -8.84 14.81 -12.93
C GLN A 287 -9.82 15.98 -13.01
N ALA A 288 -9.32 17.21 -13.18
CA ALA A 288 -10.16 18.38 -13.35
C ALA A 288 -11.05 18.31 -14.61
N ALA A 289 -10.54 17.73 -15.70
CA ALA A 289 -11.30 17.53 -16.93
C ALA A 289 -12.38 16.45 -16.81
N LEU A 290 -12.21 15.48 -15.90
CA LEU A 290 -13.16 14.39 -15.63
C LEU A 290 -14.16 14.72 -14.52
N ALA A 291 -13.93 15.78 -13.75
CA ALA A 291 -14.84 16.21 -12.70
C ALA A 291 -16.21 16.60 -13.32
N PRO A 292 -17.34 16.14 -12.74
CA PRO A 292 -18.65 16.57 -13.19
C PRO A 292 -18.73 18.09 -13.14
N VAL A 293 -19.11 18.74 -14.25
CA VAL A 293 -19.41 20.17 -14.24
C VAL A 293 -20.64 20.37 -13.36
N THR A 294 -20.45 20.70 -12.08
CA THR A 294 -21.54 21.15 -11.24
C THR A 294 -22.04 22.45 -11.86
N PRO A 295 -23.31 22.56 -12.29
CA PRO A 295 -23.83 23.82 -12.76
C PRO A 295 -23.66 24.81 -11.60
N ARG A 296 -22.86 25.86 -11.80
CA ARG A 296 -22.78 26.96 -10.83
C ARG A 296 -24.22 27.41 -10.60
N GLY A 297 -24.67 27.25 -9.35
CA GLY A 297 -26.05 27.52 -8.96
C GLY A 297 -26.50 28.88 -9.49
N ALA A 298 -27.72 28.90 -10.04
CA ALA A 298 -28.44 30.14 -10.25
C ALA A 298 -28.46 30.89 -8.92
N ALA A 299 -27.78 32.03 -8.89
CA ALA A 299 -27.98 33.02 -7.85
C ALA A 299 -29.37 33.64 -8.07
N GLU A 300 -30.27 33.43 -7.12
CA GLU A 300 -31.39 34.33 -6.81
C GLU A 300 -31.35 34.66 -5.31
#